data_AF-A0A7S1Q549-F1
#
_entry.id   AF-A0A7S1Q549-F1
#
_cell.length_a   1.000
_cell.length_b   1.000
_cell.length_c   1.000
_cell.angle_alpha   90.00
_cell.angle_beta   90.00
_cell.angle_gamma   90.00
#
_symmetry.space_group_name_H-M   'P 1'
#
loop_
_entity.id
_entity.type
_entity.pdbx_description
1 polymer ?
#
loop_
_entity_poly.entity_id
_entity_poly.type
_entity_poly.pdbx_seq_one_letter_code
_entity_poly.pdbx_strand_id
1 'polypeptide(L)'
;GSGCSPQPSLPPAAWPAPRAAARWQLTGDGARAKMMAAAEKSRGSTAGSEGGKSMPMGSPKRRLRKAKSSTMSSTLDSFASTSSSWADLEVQKGKTASVMDRVEYLASTSNLFTDFRAREAKNLNNDLRHTIQGGGRQNLTLTERIGKSKSDASLVLDAQKERLTKGGTMTRRADALTRYIVSSERTKNGKLGSEAAKTSAKGSTFQMLRDYPLYNELYKYDHPQPGAFRESMMAVSIRMPFVLSEKARYHGSPKPAKKTEMPREESDSEPDEED
;
A
#
# COMPACT_ATOMS: atom_id res chain seq x y z
N GLY A 1 -50.17 -59.45 -31.36
CA GLY A 1 -50.74 -58.09 -31.33
C GLY A 1 -50.23 -57.41 -30.09
N SER A 2 -49.29 -56.48 -30.25
CA SER A 2 -48.63 -55.79 -29.14
C SER A 2 -48.66 -54.30 -29.47
N GLY A 3 -49.62 -53.59 -28.86
CA GLY A 3 -49.86 -52.17 -29.07
C GLY A 3 -48.82 -51.34 -28.33
N CYS A 4 -47.94 -50.68 -29.08
CA CYS A 4 -47.03 -49.67 -28.57
C CYS A 4 -47.75 -48.32 -28.66
N SER A 5 -48.19 -47.77 -27.52
CA SER A 5 -48.78 -46.43 -27.46
C SER A 5 -47.68 -45.37 -27.51
N PRO A 6 -47.76 -44.35 -28.38
CA PRO A 6 -46.77 -43.29 -28.43
C PRO A 6 -46.93 -42.32 -27.25
N GLN A 7 -45.82 -42.04 -26.56
CA GLN A 7 -45.75 -41.03 -25.52
C GLN A 7 -45.92 -39.62 -26.12
N PRO A 8 -46.69 -38.71 -25.48
CA PRO A 8 -46.76 -37.32 -25.90
C PRO A 8 -45.45 -36.58 -25.57
N SER A 9 -44.89 -35.91 -26.57
CA SER A 9 -43.72 -35.05 -26.42
C SER A 9 -44.06 -33.80 -25.60
N LEU A 10 -43.28 -33.56 -24.56
CA LEU A 10 -43.36 -32.34 -23.76
C LEU A 10 -42.85 -31.14 -24.57
N PRO A 11 -43.50 -29.97 -24.47
CA PRO A 11 -43.03 -28.76 -25.14
C PRO A 11 -41.71 -28.27 -24.54
N PRO A 12 -40.83 -27.64 -25.34
CA PRO A 12 -39.57 -27.10 -24.87
C PRO A 12 -39.80 -25.99 -23.85
N ALA A 13 -39.10 -26.08 -22.72
CA ALA A 13 -39.13 -25.09 -21.65
C ALA A 13 -38.76 -23.71 -22.22
N ALA A 14 -39.71 -22.78 -22.20
CA ALA A 14 -39.47 -21.39 -22.54
C ALA A 14 -38.59 -20.77 -21.46
N TRP A 15 -37.36 -20.40 -21.83
CA TRP A 15 -36.46 -19.69 -20.95
C TRP A 15 -37.04 -18.29 -20.67
N PRO A 16 -37.14 -17.86 -19.40
CA PRO A 16 -37.66 -16.53 -19.09
C PRO A 16 -36.75 -15.47 -19.72
N ALA A 17 -37.35 -14.58 -20.49
CA ALA A 17 -36.68 -13.43 -21.08
C ALA A 17 -35.90 -12.65 -20.00
N PRO A 18 -34.68 -12.17 -20.31
CA PRO A 18 -33.90 -11.39 -19.35
C PRO A 18 -34.70 -10.14 -18.99
N ARG A 19 -35.13 -10.07 -17.72
CA ARG A 19 -35.71 -8.86 -17.14
C ARG A 19 -34.74 -7.71 -17.40
N ALA A 20 -35.19 -6.74 -18.17
CA ALA A 20 -34.50 -5.48 -18.41
C ALA A 20 -33.97 -4.96 -17.07
N ALA A 21 -32.64 -4.91 -16.97
CA ALA A 21 -31.96 -4.37 -15.81
C ALA A 21 -32.48 -2.94 -15.59
N ALA A 22 -33.11 -2.74 -14.44
CA ALA A 22 -33.49 -1.44 -13.96
C ALA A 22 -32.28 -0.52 -14.03
N ARG A 23 -32.37 0.45 -14.94
CA ARG A 23 -31.43 1.54 -15.12
C ARG A 23 -31.47 2.39 -13.84
N TRP A 24 -30.64 2.03 -12.87
CA TRP A 24 -30.33 2.90 -11.75
C TRP A 24 -29.66 4.15 -12.31
N GLN A 25 -30.47 5.17 -12.54
CA GLN A 25 -29.98 6.53 -12.75
C GLN A 25 -29.34 6.97 -11.43
N LEU A 26 -28.02 6.89 -11.34
CA LEU A 26 -27.24 7.68 -10.39
C LEU A 26 -27.32 9.15 -10.82
N THR A 27 -28.43 9.80 -10.53
CA THR A 27 -28.48 11.25 -10.38
C THR A 27 -28.00 11.56 -8.96
N GLY A 28 -26.70 11.82 -8.79
CA GLY A 28 -26.18 12.10 -7.45
C GLY A 28 -24.77 12.68 -7.33
N ASP A 29 -23.85 12.43 -8.26
CA ASP A 29 -22.43 12.84 -8.06
C ASP A 29 -21.83 13.71 -9.19
N GLY A 30 -22.67 14.16 -10.13
CA GLY A 30 -22.23 15.04 -11.23
C GLY A 30 -21.96 16.50 -10.83
N ALA A 31 -22.37 16.93 -9.62
CA ALA A 31 -22.25 18.32 -9.18
C ALA A 31 -20.92 18.63 -8.47
N ARG A 32 -20.20 17.63 -7.93
CA ARG A 32 -18.97 17.86 -7.17
C ARG A 32 -17.70 17.85 -8.03
N ALA A 33 -17.72 17.17 -9.18
CA ALA A 33 -16.60 17.16 -10.13
C ALA A 33 -16.47 18.48 -10.92
N LYS A 34 -17.56 19.26 -11.08
CA LYS A 34 -17.51 20.56 -11.78
C LYS A 34 -17.02 21.73 -10.92
N MET A 35 -17.03 21.63 -9.58
CA MET A 35 -16.50 22.68 -8.71
C MET A 35 -14.98 22.66 -8.54
N MET A 36 -14.31 21.53 -8.82
CA MET A 36 -12.84 21.46 -8.74
C MET A 36 -12.12 21.87 -10.04
N ALA A 37 -12.81 21.84 -11.19
CA ALA A 37 -12.20 22.20 -12.48
C ALA A 37 -12.26 23.71 -12.82
N ALA A 38 -12.91 24.54 -11.98
CA ALA A 38 -13.02 25.98 -12.18
C ALA A 38 -12.05 26.83 -11.34
N ALA A 39 -11.20 26.20 -10.51
CA ALA A 39 -10.26 26.90 -9.64
C ALA A 39 -8.83 27.00 -10.20
N GLU A 40 -8.61 26.58 -11.45
CA GLU A 40 -7.27 26.50 -12.07
C GLU A 40 -7.16 27.40 -13.31
N LYS A 41 -7.68 28.63 -13.20
CA LYS A 41 -7.51 29.66 -14.24
C LYS A 41 -7.51 31.07 -13.67
N SER A 42 -6.66 31.32 -12.68
CA SER A 42 -6.32 32.67 -12.24
C SER A 42 -5.07 32.64 -11.36
N ARG A 43 -3.91 32.78 -11.99
CA ARG A 43 -2.71 33.35 -11.37
C ARG A 43 -1.75 33.77 -12.48
N GLY A 44 -1.88 35.04 -12.86
CA GLY A 44 -0.81 35.80 -13.52
C GLY A 44 0.47 35.69 -12.70
N SER A 45 1.63 35.53 -13.32
CA SER A 45 2.36 36.58 -14.02
C SER A 45 2.57 37.81 -13.13
N THR A 46 3.60 37.73 -12.29
CA THR A 46 4.39 38.90 -11.90
C THR A 46 5.86 38.54 -12.06
N ALA A 47 6.50 39.27 -12.96
CA ALA A 47 7.92 39.34 -13.16
C ALA A 47 8.66 39.83 -11.90
N GLY A 48 9.96 39.54 -11.86
CA GLY A 48 10.93 40.27 -11.03
C GLY A 48 11.34 39.57 -9.75
N SER A 49 12.39 38.74 -9.83
CA SER A 49 13.32 38.59 -8.70
C SER A 49 14.70 38.30 -9.26
N GLU A 50 15.47 39.37 -9.39
CA GLU A 50 16.91 39.34 -9.60
C GLU A 50 17.62 38.65 -8.42
N GLY A 51 18.74 37.98 -8.71
CA GLY A 51 19.90 38.03 -7.83
C GLY A 51 19.93 37.15 -6.58
N GLY A 52 19.29 35.99 -6.55
CA GLY A 52 19.52 35.00 -5.49
C GLY A 52 20.74 34.12 -5.76
N LYS A 53 21.90 34.43 -5.18
CA LYS A 53 23.09 33.55 -5.16
C LYS A 53 22.73 32.22 -4.47
N SER A 54 22.32 31.23 -5.26
CA SER A 54 22.07 29.87 -4.76
C SER A 54 23.40 29.23 -4.37
N MET A 55 23.58 28.91 -3.10
CA MET A 55 24.70 28.10 -2.64
C MET A 55 24.64 26.72 -3.30
N PRO A 56 25.74 26.18 -3.84
CA PRO A 56 25.77 24.84 -4.41
C PRO A 56 25.55 23.83 -3.28
N MET A 57 24.34 23.33 -3.15
CA MET A 57 24.04 22.17 -2.31
C MET A 57 24.76 20.97 -2.93
N GLY A 58 25.95 20.67 -2.37
CA GLY A 58 26.77 19.54 -2.74
C GLY A 58 25.93 18.27 -2.74
N SER A 59 25.67 17.75 -3.93
CA SER A 59 24.99 16.47 -4.10
C SER A 59 25.80 15.41 -3.35
N PRO A 60 25.24 14.70 -2.36
CA PRO A 60 25.97 13.66 -1.66
C PRO A 60 26.41 12.63 -2.69
N LYS A 61 27.73 12.53 -2.92
CA LYS A 61 28.37 11.47 -3.71
C LYS A 61 27.98 10.14 -3.08
N ARG A 62 26.88 9.57 -3.56
CA ARG A 62 26.41 8.24 -3.19
C ARG A 62 27.45 7.27 -3.75
N ARG A 63 28.46 6.92 -2.95
CA ARG A 63 29.35 5.79 -3.23
C ARG A 63 28.44 4.58 -3.40
N LEU A 64 28.16 4.23 -4.65
CA LEU A 64 27.59 2.95 -5.04
C LEU A 64 28.58 1.89 -4.58
N ARG A 65 28.46 1.47 -3.31
CA ARG A 65 29.02 0.22 -2.87
C ARG A 65 28.35 -0.84 -3.73
N LYS A 66 29.14 -1.42 -4.63
CA LYS A 66 28.80 -2.58 -5.44
C LYS A 66 28.58 -3.74 -4.47
N ALA A 67 27.40 -3.77 -3.85
CA ALA A 67 26.96 -4.90 -3.06
C ALA A 67 26.87 -6.07 -4.03
N LYS A 68 27.65 -7.13 -3.76
CA LYS A 68 27.53 -8.43 -4.40
C LYS A 68 26.11 -8.94 -4.14
N SER A 69 25.19 -8.64 -5.05
CA SER A 69 23.87 -9.22 -5.14
C SER A 69 24.03 -10.65 -5.68
N SER A 70 24.43 -11.59 -4.84
CA SER A 70 24.68 -12.99 -5.24
C SER A 70 23.58 -13.96 -4.82
N THR A 71 22.45 -13.51 -4.27
CA THR A 71 21.47 -14.44 -3.63
C THR A 71 20.08 -14.47 -4.27
N MET A 72 19.79 -13.68 -5.30
CA MET A 72 18.46 -13.66 -5.94
C MET A 72 18.46 -14.13 -7.41
N SER A 73 19.60 -14.58 -7.95
CA SER A 73 19.72 -14.95 -9.37
C SER A 73 19.44 -16.44 -9.65
N SER A 74 19.24 -17.29 -8.65
CA SER A 74 19.12 -18.75 -8.85
C SER A 74 17.72 -19.22 -9.23
N THR A 75 16.69 -18.39 -9.14
CA THR A 75 15.32 -18.76 -9.54
C THR A 75 15.01 -18.47 -11.00
N LEU A 76 15.79 -17.61 -11.67
CA LEU A 76 15.56 -17.27 -13.09
C LEU A 76 16.20 -18.27 -14.05
N ASP A 77 17.33 -18.88 -13.68
CA ASP A 77 18.03 -19.85 -14.54
C ASP A 77 17.30 -21.20 -14.65
N SER A 78 16.39 -21.53 -13.73
CA SER A 78 15.57 -22.75 -13.81
C SER A 78 14.49 -22.69 -14.89
N PHE A 79 14.24 -21.53 -15.51
CA PHE A 79 13.26 -21.38 -16.59
C PHE A 79 13.83 -21.58 -18.00
N ALA A 80 15.16 -21.64 -18.15
CA ALA A 80 15.80 -21.58 -19.47
C ALA A 80 15.94 -22.92 -20.20
N SER A 81 15.74 -24.07 -19.52
CA SER A 81 16.11 -25.39 -20.07
C SER A 81 14.94 -26.31 -20.40
N THR A 82 13.69 -25.91 -20.14
CA THR A 82 12.53 -26.65 -20.63
C THR A 82 12.11 -26.09 -21.98
N SER A 83 11.96 -26.95 -22.98
CA SER A 83 11.40 -26.59 -24.29
C SER A 83 10.01 -25.97 -24.09
N SER A 84 9.96 -24.64 -23.98
CA SER A 84 8.75 -23.92 -23.61
C SER A 84 7.69 -24.20 -24.67
N SER A 85 6.64 -24.94 -24.28
CA SER A 85 5.52 -25.16 -25.16
C SER A 85 4.75 -23.85 -25.33
N TRP A 86 4.02 -23.68 -26.43
CA TRP A 86 3.16 -22.50 -26.61
C TRP A 86 2.16 -22.33 -25.46
N ALA A 87 1.69 -23.43 -24.87
CA ALA A 87 0.83 -23.41 -23.70
C ALA A 87 1.52 -22.78 -22.48
N ASP A 88 2.79 -23.13 -22.22
CA ASP A 88 3.56 -22.56 -21.11
C ASP A 88 3.76 -21.04 -21.28
N LEU A 89 3.98 -20.60 -22.53
CA LEU A 89 4.07 -19.17 -22.83
C LEU A 89 2.76 -18.44 -22.53
N GLU A 90 1.60 -19.00 -22.86
CA GLU A 90 0.32 -18.38 -22.53
C GLU A 90 0.09 -18.31 -21.01
N VAL A 91 0.45 -19.37 -20.27
CA VAL A 91 0.41 -19.37 -18.80
C VAL A 91 1.32 -18.30 -18.24
N GLN A 92 2.53 -18.14 -18.80
CA GLN A 92 3.49 -17.13 -18.35
C GLN A 92 3.03 -15.70 -18.67
N LYS A 93 2.34 -15.46 -19.79
CA LYS A 93 1.70 -14.17 -20.09
C LYS A 93 0.63 -13.84 -19.06
N GLY A 94 -0.26 -14.80 -18.75
CA GLY A 94 -1.29 -14.63 -17.72
C GLY A 94 -0.69 -14.29 -16.35
N LYS A 95 0.35 -15.03 -15.95
CA LYS A 95 1.11 -14.75 -14.72
C LYS A 95 1.73 -13.36 -14.73
N THR A 96 2.36 -12.97 -15.82
CA THR A 96 3.02 -11.65 -15.95
C THR A 96 2.01 -10.52 -15.87
N ALA A 97 0.89 -10.62 -16.59
CA ALA A 97 -0.19 -9.64 -16.54
C ALA A 97 -0.76 -9.50 -15.12
N SER A 98 -0.97 -10.62 -14.42
CA SER A 98 -1.43 -10.64 -13.02
C SER A 98 -0.43 -9.99 -12.07
N VAL A 99 0.87 -10.29 -12.21
CA VAL A 99 1.93 -9.67 -11.39
C VAL A 99 1.98 -8.16 -11.63
N MET A 100 1.96 -7.73 -12.89
CA MET A 100 1.96 -6.30 -13.22
C MET A 100 0.76 -5.60 -12.57
N ASP A 101 -0.43 -6.19 -12.68
CA ASP A 101 -1.68 -5.63 -12.17
C ASP A 101 -1.66 -5.53 -10.64
N ARG A 102 -1.10 -6.54 -9.96
CA ARG A 102 -0.85 -6.50 -8.51
C ARG A 102 0.13 -5.39 -8.11
N VAL A 103 1.20 -5.19 -8.88
CA VAL A 103 2.16 -4.11 -8.62
C VAL A 103 1.49 -2.75 -8.76
N GLU A 104 0.64 -2.55 -9.76
CA GLU A 104 -0.14 -1.31 -9.90
C GLU A 104 -1.11 -1.11 -8.74
N TYR A 105 -1.81 -2.16 -8.32
CA TYR A 105 -2.68 -2.12 -7.15
C TYR A 105 -1.90 -1.70 -5.90
N LEU A 106 -0.76 -2.33 -5.61
CA LEU A 106 0.06 -2.02 -4.44
C LEU A 106 0.63 -0.60 -4.49
N ALA A 107 1.11 -0.16 -5.65
CA ALA A 107 1.61 1.20 -5.82
C ALA A 107 0.51 2.25 -5.62
N SER A 108 -0.68 2.01 -6.20
CA SER A 108 -1.82 2.92 -6.08
C SER A 108 -2.35 2.97 -4.65
N THR A 109 -2.49 1.83 -3.99
CA THR A 109 -2.96 1.73 -2.61
C THR A 109 -1.97 2.35 -1.63
N SER A 110 -0.66 2.25 -1.87
CA SER A 110 0.36 2.98 -1.09
C SER A 110 0.12 4.48 -1.10
N ASN A 111 -0.10 5.08 -2.27
CA ASN A 111 -0.39 6.51 -2.40
C ASN A 111 -1.75 6.89 -1.76
N LEU A 112 -2.77 6.05 -1.92
CA LEU A 112 -4.05 6.28 -1.25
C LEU A 112 -3.93 6.22 0.27
N PHE A 113 -3.05 5.36 0.80
CA PHE A 113 -2.80 5.29 2.24
C PHE A 113 -2.01 6.48 2.76
N THR A 114 -1.10 7.06 1.99
CA THR A 114 -0.43 8.30 2.42
C THR A 114 -1.45 9.44 2.56
N ASP A 115 -2.38 9.56 1.62
CA ASP A 115 -3.43 10.58 1.66
C ASP A 115 -4.46 10.30 2.77
N PHE A 116 -4.79 9.02 2.98
CA PHE A 116 -5.64 8.59 4.08
C PHE A 116 -5.01 8.93 5.44
N ARG A 117 -3.72 8.60 5.65
CA ARG A 117 -2.99 8.92 6.88
C ARG A 117 -2.91 10.43 7.12
N ALA A 118 -2.66 11.22 6.08
CA ALA A 118 -2.62 12.68 6.19
C ALA A 118 -3.99 13.25 6.63
N ARG A 119 -5.09 12.73 6.06
CA ARG A 119 -6.46 13.11 6.45
C ARG A 119 -6.78 12.70 7.88
N GLU A 120 -6.46 11.46 8.25
CA GLU A 120 -6.68 10.95 9.60
C GLU A 120 -5.88 11.72 10.65
N ALA A 121 -4.61 12.02 10.39
CA ALA A 121 -3.79 12.83 11.29
C ALA A 121 -4.36 14.25 11.47
N LYS A 122 -4.86 14.87 10.39
CA LYS A 122 -5.51 16.18 10.46
C LYS A 122 -6.82 16.11 11.24
N ASN A 123 -7.63 15.08 11.02
CA ASN A 123 -8.88 14.85 11.74
C ASN A 123 -8.62 14.65 13.24
N LEU A 124 -7.66 13.78 13.60
CA LEU A 124 -7.27 13.56 14.98
C LEU A 124 -6.73 14.83 15.64
N ASN A 125 -5.89 15.61 14.95
CA ASN A 125 -5.40 16.88 15.48
C ASN A 125 -6.54 17.90 15.68
N ASN A 126 -7.50 17.97 14.76
CA ASN A 126 -8.67 18.82 14.92
C ASN A 126 -9.51 18.38 16.13
N ASP A 127 -9.78 17.08 16.25
CA ASP A 127 -10.49 16.52 17.39
C ASP A 127 -9.74 16.81 18.69
N LEU A 128 -8.42 16.60 18.75
CA LEU A 128 -7.64 16.88 19.94
C LEU A 128 -7.66 18.36 20.32
N ARG A 129 -7.74 19.29 19.35
CA ARG A 129 -7.84 20.74 19.62
C ARG A 129 -9.23 21.16 20.09
N HIS A 130 -10.28 20.59 19.51
CA HIS A 130 -11.67 20.99 19.79
C HIS A 130 -12.32 20.19 20.92
N THR A 131 -11.82 19.00 21.22
CA THR A 131 -12.35 18.08 22.24
C THR A 131 -11.54 18.11 23.53
N ILE A 132 -10.74 19.16 23.77
CA ILE A 132 -10.17 19.47 25.11
C ILE A 132 -11.30 19.91 26.02
N GLN A 133 -12.18 18.98 26.39
CA GLN A 133 -13.08 19.17 27.51
C GLN A 133 -12.26 18.96 28.78
N GLY A 134 -12.33 19.93 29.70
CA GLY A 134 -11.76 19.80 31.03
C GLY A 134 -12.33 18.55 31.71
N GLY A 135 -11.48 17.58 32.02
CA GLY A 135 -11.91 16.29 32.61
C GLY A 135 -11.21 15.04 32.07
N GLY A 136 -10.24 15.14 31.16
CA GLY A 136 -9.34 14.01 30.83
C GLY A 136 -9.93 12.88 29.98
N ARG A 137 -11.11 13.05 29.36
CA ARG A 137 -11.79 12.02 28.54
C ARG A 137 -11.23 11.82 27.11
N GLN A 138 -10.07 12.40 26.79
CA GLN A 138 -9.48 12.38 25.44
C GLN A 138 -9.03 10.99 24.97
N ASN A 139 -8.68 10.09 25.90
CA ASN A 139 -8.21 8.75 25.56
C ASN A 139 -9.32 7.88 24.94
N LEU A 140 -10.58 8.13 25.31
CA LEU A 140 -11.71 7.33 24.86
C LEU A 140 -12.11 7.66 23.41
N THR A 141 -12.09 8.95 23.04
CA THR A 141 -12.36 9.40 21.67
C THR A 141 -11.26 8.97 20.70
N LEU A 142 -10.00 8.96 21.14
CA LEU A 142 -8.87 8.53 20.33
C LEU A 142 -8.91 7.01 20.05
N THR A 143 -9.22 6.19 21.05
CA THR A 143 -9.32 4.74 20.87
C THR A 143 -10.48 4.35 19.94
N GLU A 144 -11.63 5.03 20.06
CA GLU A 144 -12.77 4.84 19.16
C GLU A 144 -12.43 5.22 17.71
N ARG A 145 -11.76 6.36 17.50
CA ARG A 145 -11.26 6.82 16.20
C ARG A 145 -10.32 5.81 15.55
N ILE A 146 -9.36 5.28 16.32
CA ILE A 146 -8.42 4.26 15.82
C ILE A 146 -9.16 3.01 15.37
N GLY A 147 -10.20 2.58 16.11
CA GLY A 147 -11.07 1.47 15.72
C GLY A 147 -11.75 1.69 14.36
N LYS A 148 -12.34 2.88 14.15
CA LYS A 148 -12.99 3.28 12.88
C LYS A 148 -12.00 3.44 11.73
N SER A 149 -10.80 3.94 12.01
CA SER A 149 -9.74 4.12 11.01
C SER A 149 -9.39 2.80 10.30
N LYS A 150 -9.47 1.65 11.01
CA LYS A 150 -9.23 0.34 10.42
C LYS A 150 -10.30 -0.07 9.40
N SER A 151 -11.58 0.13 9.70
CA SER A 151 -12.66 -0.16 8.74
C SER A 151 -12.60 0.78 7.54
N ASP A 152 -12.29 2.05 7.76
CA ASP A 152 -12.18 3.03 6.68
C ASP A 152 -10.99 2.70 5.76
N ALA A 153 -9.88 2.25 6.34
CA ALA A 153 -8.73 1.75 5.59
C ALA A 153 -9.08 0.54 4.71
N SER A 154 -9.94 -0.38 5.18
CA SER A 154 -10.41 -1.50 4.35
C SER A 154 -11.28 -1.05 3.19
N LEU A 155 -12.16 -0.07 3.39
CA LEU A 155 -13.01 0.48 2.34
C LEU A 155 -12.18 1.14 1.21
N VAL A 156 -11.07 1.78 1.55
CA VAL A 156 -10.14 2.36 0.55
C VAL A 156 -9.55 1.27 -0.35
N LEU A 157 -9.19 0.12 0.22
CA LEU A 157 -8.68 -1.02 -0.56
C LEU A 157 -9.76 -1.64 -1.44
N ASP A 158 -10.96 -1.84 -0.90
CA ASP A 158 -12.08 -2.41 -1.65
C ASP A 158 -12.49 -1.51 -2.82
N ALA A 159 -12.52 -0.19 -2.63
CA ALA A 159 -12.79 0.78 -3.69
C ALA A 159 -11.73 0.72 -4.80
N GLN A 160 -10.45 0.58 -4.45
CA GLN A 160 -9.38 0.46 -5.44
C GLN A 160 -9.43 -0.89 -6.17
N LYS A 161 -9.75 -1.98 -5.46
CA LYS A 161 -9.99 -3.30 -6.06
C LYS A 161 -11.11 -3.22 -7.09
N GLU A 162 -12.25 -2.64 -6.69
CA GLU A 162 -13.41 -2.46 -7.57
C GLU A 162 -13.08 -1.60 -8.80
N ARG A 163 -12.27 -0.56 -8.63
CA ARG A 163 -11.81 0.29 -9.74
C ARG A 163 -11.00 -0.50 -10.77
N LEU A 164 -10.07 -1.35 -10.34
CA LEU A 164 -9.25 -2.16 -11.25
C LEU A 164 -10.07 -3.26 -11.94
N THR A 165 -10.95 -3.93 -11.19
CA THR A 165 -11.82 -4.98 -11.75
C THR A 165 -12.80 -4.41 -12.78
N LYS A 166 -13.49 -3.30 -12.46
CA LYS A 166 -14.36 -2.59 -13.43
C LYS A 166 -13.58 -2.05 -14.62
N GLY A 167 -12.34 -1.62 -14.40
CA GLY A 167 -11.46 -1.11 -15.45
C GLY A 167 -10.97 -2.18 -16.43
N GLY A 168 -11.04 -3.47 -16.07
CA GLY A 168 -10.47 -4.55 -16.86
C GLY A 168 -8.97 -4.34 -17.11
N THR A 169 -8.23 -3.83 -16.13
CA THR A 169 -6.81 -3.49 -16.30
C THR A 169 -5.99 -4.72 -16.66
N MET A 170 -6.29 -5.85 -16.03
CA MET A 170 -5.65 -7.14 -16.34
C MET A 170 -5.90 -7.57 -17.79
N THR A 171 -7.15 -7.54 -18.29
CA THR A 171 -7.47 -7.98 -19.65
C THR A 171 -6.79 -7.08 -20.67
N ARG A 172 -6.82 -5.76 -20.47
CA ARG A 172 -6.10 -4.79 -21.32
C ARG A 172 -4.60 -5.05 -21.37
N ARG A 173 -3.99 -5.43 -20.24
CA ARG A 173 -2.56 -5.77 -20.15
C ARG A 173 -2.25 -7.08 -20.85
N ALA A 174 -3.08 -8.10 -20.67
CA ALA A 174 -2.96 -9.36 -21.40
C ALA A 174 -3.05 -9.14 -22.92
N ASP A 175 -4.00 -8.32 -23.38
CA ASP A 175 -4.14 -7.95 -24.80
C ASP A 175 -2.94 -7.16 -25.32
N ALA A 176 -2.36 -6.28 -24.51
CA ALA A 176 -1.14 -5.55 -24.84
C ALA A 176 0.06 -6.48 -25.00
N LEU A 177 0.23 -7.44 -24.08
CA LEU A 177 1.28 -8.47 -24.17
C LEU A 177 1.09 -9.36 -25.40
N THR A 178 -0.14 -9.77 -25.71
CA THR A 178 -0.46 -10.53 -26.91
C THR A 178 -0.10 -9.76 -28.18
N ARG A 179 -0.47 -8.48 -28.27
CA ARG A 179 -0.10 -7.61 -29.40
C ARG A 179 1.41 -7.47 -29.56
N TYR A 180 2.11 -7.27 -28.46
CA TYR A 180 3.58 -7.20 -28.45
C TYR A 180 4.20 -8.49 -29.00
N ILE A 181 3.77 -9.65 -28.50
CA ILE A 181 4.32 -10.94 -28.92
C ILE A 181 4.03 -11.21 -30.41
N VAL A 182 2.81 -10.93 -30.88
CA VAL A 182 2.47 -11.05 -32.30
C VAL A 182 3.35 -10.14 -33.16
N SER A 183 3.63 -8.91 -32.69
CA SER A 183 4.51 -7.99 -33.42
C SER A 183 5.97 -8.48 -33.44
N SER A 184 6.48 -9.00 -32.32
CA SER A 184 7.86 -9.53 -32.24
C SER A 184 8.04 -10.82 -33.04
N GLU A 185 7.05 -11.69 -33.05
CA GLU A 185 7.06 -12.91 -33.86
C GLU A 185 6.97 -12.58 -35.35
N ARG A 186 6.22 -11.54 -35.71
CA ARG A 186 6.18 -11.04 -37.09
C ARG A 186 7.55 -10.56 -37.57
N THR A 187 8.31 -9.88 -36.71
CA THR A 187 9.66 -9.39 -37.06
C THR A 187 10.69 -10.51 -37.13
N LYS A 188 10.59 -11.54 -36.27
CA LYS A 188 11.56 -12.64 -36.20
C LYS A 188 11.28 -13.75 -37.20
N ASN A 189 10.03 -14.19 -37.26
CA ASN A 189 9.60 -15.41 -37.95
C ASN A 189 8.65 -15.11 -39.13
N GLY A 190 8.41 -13.82 -39.43
CA GLY A 190 7.57 -13.40 -40.54
C GLY A 190 6.07 -13.64 -40.32
N LYS A 191 5.32 -13.79 -41.42
CA LYS A 191 3.85 -13.92 -41.37
C LYS A 191 3.41 -15.18 -40.62
N LEU A 192 4.06 -16.31 -40.87
CA LEU A 192 3.74 -17.61 -40.26
C LEU A 192 3.82 -17.57 -38.73
N GLY A 193 4.91 -17.01 -38.18
CA GLY A 193 5.06 -16.86 -36.72
C GLY A 193 3.99 -15.96 -36.11
N SER A 194 3.64 -14.88 -36.81
CA SER A 194 2.59 -13.96 -36.34
C SER A 194 1.19 -14.59 -36.33
N GLU A 195 0.89 -15.49 -37.27
CA GLU A 195 -0.38 -16.22 -37.33
C GLU A 195 -0.46 -17.29 -36.26
N ALA A 196 0.62 -18.05 -36.05
CA ALA A 196 0.73 -19.03 -34.96
C ALA A 196 0.55 -18.37 -33.58
N ALA A 197 1.14 -17.20 -33.36
CA ALA A 197 0.95 -16.45 -32.12
C ALA A 197 -0.50 -15.96 -31.94
N LYS A 198 -1.18 -15.55 -33.03
CA LYS A 198 -2.59 -15.15 -32.99
C LYS A 198 -3.53 -16.33 -32.73
N THR A 199 -3.27 -17.50 -33.31
CA THR A 199 -4.09 -18.69 -33.07
C THR A 199 -3.95 -19.19 -31.64
N SER A 200 -2.72 -19.19 -31.09
CA SER A 200 -2.46 -19.49 -29.68
C SER A 200 -3.25 -18.57 -28.74
N ALA A 201 -3.26 -17.27 -29.03
CA ALA A 201 -3.94 -16.29 -28.17
C ALA A 201 -5.48 -16.44 -28.16
N LYS A 202 -6.10 -16.89 -29.26
CA LYS A 202 -7.58 -17.01 -29.36
C LYS A 202 -8.19 -18.04 -28.41
N GLY A 203 -7.42 -19.05 -27.98
CA GLY A 203 -7.88 -20.10 -27.07
C GLY A 203 -7.56 -19.84 -25.60
N SER A 204 -6.80 -18.78 -25.29
CA SER A 204 -6.31 -18.55 -23.93
C SER A 204 -7.36 -17.82 -23.09
N THR A 205 -8.14 -18.58 -22.31
CA THR A 205 -8.92 -18.01 -21.21
C THR A 205 -7.97 -17.75 -20.04
N PHE A 206 -7.60 -16.48 -19.83
CA PHE A 206 -6.80 -16.07 -18.69
C PHE A 206 -7.58 -16.28 -17.39
N GLN A 207 -7.30 -17.37 -16.69
CA GLN A 207 -7.78 -17.54 -15.33
C GLN A 207 -7.00 -16.57 -14.43
N MET A 208 -7.71 -15.76 -13.65
CA MET A 208 -7.08 -14.94 -12.62
C MET A 208 -6.42 -15.87 -11.60
N LEU A 209 -5.09 -15.90 -11.60
CA LEU A 209 -4.33 -16.82 -10.77
C LEU A 209 -4.53 -16.56 -9.26
N ARG A 210 -4.88 -15.33 -8.88
CA ARG A 210 -5.11 -14.95 -7.49
C ARG A 210 -5.89 -13.65 -7.36
N ASP A 211 -6.79 -13.59 -6.39
CA ASP A 211 -7.46 -12.35 -5.99
C ASP A 211 -6.48 -11.33 -5.42
N TYR A 212 -6.83 -10.04 -5.52
CA TYR A 212 -6.09 -8.96 -4.87
C TYR A 212 -6.00 -9.21 -3.36
N PRO A 213 -4.85 -8.89 -2.73
CA PRO A 213 -4.66 -9.15 -1.32
C PRO A 213 -5.63 -8.32 -0.48
N LEU A 214 -6.27 -8.96 0.49
CA LEU A 214 -7.15 -8.31 1.45
C LEU A 214 -6.36 -7.48 2.45
N TYR A 215 -6.99 -6.47 3.07
CA TYR A 215 -6.38 -5.64 4.12
C TYR A 215 -5.69 -6.49 5.20
N ASN A 216 -6.38 -7.54 5.68
CA ASN A 216 -5.87 -8.41 6.73
C ASN A 216 -4.61 -9.18 6.31
N GLU A 217 -4.43 -9.48 5.02
CA GLU A 217 -3.22 -10.12 4.52
C GLU A 217 -2.05 -9.13 4.52
N LEU A 218 -2.28 -7.92 4.00
CA LEU A 218 -1.27 -6.84 4.00
C LEU A 218 -0.85 -6.46 5.43
N TYR A 219 -1.83 -6.36 6.34
CA TYR A 219 -1.58 -6.07 7.75
C TYR A 219 -0.70 -7.14 8.42
N LYS A 220 -0.89 -8.43 8.08
CA LYS A 220 -0.06 -9.52 8.60
C LYS A 220 1.39 -9.44 8.10
N TYR A 221 1.62 -9.00 6.86
CA TYR A 221 2.99 -8.77 6.38
C TYR A 221 3.68 -7.61 7.13
N ASP A 222 2.90 -6.61 7.50
CA ASP A 222 3.38 -5.44 8.25
C ASP A 222 3.48 -5.65 9.77
N HIS A 223 3.11 -6.82 10.31
CA HIS A 223 3.29 -7.15 11.72
C HIS A 223 4.06 -8.48 11.82
N PRO A 224 5.37 -8.44 12.08
CA PRO A 224 6.15 -9.66 12.24
C PRO A 224 5.53 -10.49 13.36
N GLN A 225 5.57 -11.81 13.20
CA GLN A 225 5.17 -12.68 14.30
C GLN A 225 5.96 -12.31 15.55
N PRO A 226 5.34 -12.35 16.74
CA PRO A 226 6.04 -12.09 17.99
C PRO A 226 7.31 -12.96 18.06
N GLY A 227 8.48 -12.31 18.10
CA GLY A 227 9.80 -12.97 18.07
C GLY A 227 10.62 -12.77 16.78
N ALA A 228 10.02 -12.32 15.68
CA ALA A 228 10.77 -12.00 14.46
C ALA A 228 11.32 -10.56 14.51
N PHE A 229 12.66 -10.44 14.54
CA PHE A 229 13.35 -9.15 14.49
C PHE A 229 13.10 -8.44 13.15
N ARG A 230 12.82 -7.13 13.21
CA ARG A 230 12.68 -6.29 12.01
C ARG A 230 14.01 -5.67 11.61
N GLU A 231 14.31 -5.75 10.32
CA GLU A 231 15.04 -4.69 9.62
C GLU A 231 14.00 -3.70 9.06
N SER A 232 13.70 -2.63 9.79
CA SER A 232 12.84 -1.57 9.28
C SER A 232 13.57 -0.80 8.18
N MET A 233 13.12 -0.89 6.92
CA MET A 233 13.75 -0.19 5.80
C MET A 233 13.61 1.35 5.83
N MET A 234 12.77 1.91 6.71
CA MET A 234 12.53 3.36 6.78
C MET A 234 12.58 3.98 8.18
N ALA A 235 12.78 3.20 9.24
CA ALA A 235 13.07 3.80 10.54
C ALA A 235 14.59 3.84 10.71
N VAL A 236 15.12 5.00 11.13
CA VAL A 236 16.42 5.05 11.80
C VAL A 236 16.30 4.08 12.96
N SER A 237 16.86 2.90 12.80
CA SER A 237 16.98 1.90 13.85
C SER A 237 17.82 2.55 14.95
N ILE A 238 17.18 3.21 15.91
CA ILE A 238 17.81 3.52 17.17
C ILE A 238 17.92 2.16 17.86
N ARG A 239 19.04 1.49 17.60
CA ARG A 239 19.35 0.12 18.05
C ARG A 239 19.61 0.04 19.55
N MET A 240 19.23 1.08 20.28
CA MET A 240 19.49 1.27 21.68
C MET A 240 18.16 1.63 22.32
N PRO A 241 17.70 0.93 23.38
CA PRO A 241 16.65 1.48 24.23
C PRO A 241 17.09 2.89 24.60
N PHE A 242 16.23 3.88 24.37
CA PHE A 242 16.54 5.25 24.71
C PHE A 242 16.61 5.36 26.23
N VAL A 243 17.80 5.14 26.78
CA VAL A 243 18.11 5.39 28.17
C VAL A 243 18.33 6.90 28.27
N LEU A 244 17.32 7.60 28.79
CA LEU A 244 17.44 8.99 29.17
C LEU A 244 18.67 9.14 30.06
N SER A 245 19.64 9.96 29.66
CA SER A 245 20.78 10.26 30.54
C SER A 245 20.25 10.92 31.82
N GLU A 246 20.86 10.66 32.97
CA GLU A 246 20.43 11.24 34.24
C GLU A 246 20.38 12.77 34.17
N LYS A 247 21.26 13.38 33.38
CA LYS A 247 21.27 14.84 33.15
C LYS A 247 20.01 15.32 32.42
N ALA A 248 19.48 14.54 31.48
CA ALA A 248 18.23 14.85 30.80
C ALA A 248 17.01 14.76 31.72
N ARG A 249 17.09 13.94 32.79
CA ARG A 249 16.03 13.81 33.80
C ARG A 249 15.75 15.11 34.57
N TYR A 250 16.74 16.01 34.63
CA TYR A 250 16.66 17.27 35.39
C TYR A 250 16.59 18.51 34.50
N HIS A 251 16.46 18.36 33.17
CA HIS A 251 16.27 19.51 32.29
C HIS A 251 14.87 20.10 32.50
N GLY A 252 14.80 21.33 33.02
CA GLY A 252 13.55 22.06 33.27
C GLY A 252 13.07 22.04 34.71
N SER A 253 13.59 21.16 35.57
CA SER A 253 13.43 21.30 37.02
C SER A 253 14.41 22.37 37.54
N PRO A 254 13.98 23.30 38.42
CA PRO A 254 14.91 24.23 39.06
C PRO A 254 15.99 23.41 39.77
N LYS A 255 17.27 23.78 39.56
CA LYS A 255 18.40 23.10 40.19
C LYS A 255 18.09 23.01 41.69
N PRO A 256 18.10 21.80 42.30
CA PRO A 256 17.96 21.72 43.74
C PRO A 256 19.07 22.58 44.34
N ALA A 257 18.70 23.52 45.19
CA ALA A 257 19.65 24.39 45.86
C ALA A 257 20.74 23.52 46.47
N LYS A 258 22.01 23.82 46.18
CA LYS A 258 23.16 23.17 46.81
C LYS A 258 22.89 23.20 48.31
N LYS A 259 22.60 22.04 48.91
CA LYS A 259 22.59 21.91 50.37
C LYS A 259 24.03 22.18 50.77
N THR A 260 24.27 23.38 51.29
CA THR A 260 25.49 23.71 52.01
C THR A 260 25.54 22.71 53.16
N GLU A 261 26.39 21.70 53.03
CA GLU A 261 26.73 20.81 54.13
C GLU A 261 27.32 21.71 55.23
N MET A 262 26.54 21.92 56.28
CA MET A 262 27.04 22.54 57.50
C MET A 262 28.06 21.56 58.10
N PRO A 263 29.27 22.03 58.43
CA PRO A 263 30.26 21.19 59.09
C PRO A 263 29.64 20.63 60.37
N ARG A 264 29.62 19.30 60.46
CA ARG A 264 29.20 18.56 61.64
C ARG A 264 30.30 18.78 62.68
N GLU A 265 30.08 19.71 63.60
CA GLU A 265 30.96 19.89 64.75
C GLU A 265 30.98 18.59 65.55
N GLU A 266 32.13 17.92 65.55
CA GLU A 266 32.47 16.86 66.49
C GLU A 266 32.60 17.50 67.87
N SER A 267 31.57 17.31 68.70
CA SER A 267 31.67 17.59 70.13
C SER A 267 32.21 16.35 70.83
N ASP A 268 33.54 16.33 71.02
CA ASP A 268 34.18 15.53 72.06
C ASP A 268 33.66 16.00 73.42
N SER A 269 33.07 15.09 74.18
CA SER A 269 32.69 15.31 75.58
C SER A 269 32.77 13.96 76.30
N GLU A 270 33.98 13.63 76.74
CA GLU A 270 34.20 12.71 77.87
C GLU A 270 33.66 13.34 79.14
N PRO A 271 33.06 12.53 80.03
CA PRO A 271 33.37 12.71 81.44
C PRO A 271 33.90 11.42 82.07
N ASP A 272 35.05 11.58 82.73
CA ASP A 272 35.55 10.74 83.81
C ASP A 272 34.55 10.72 84.97
N GLU A 273 34.22 9.52 85.47
CA GLU A 273 33.80 9.35 86.86
C GLU A 273 34.77 8.35 87.51
N GLU A 274 35.55 8.88 88.45
CA GLU A 274 36.37 8.17 89.42
C GLU A 274 35.50 7.54 90.52
N ASP A 275 35.91 6.36 91.00
CA ASP A 275 35.55 5.74 92.29
C ASP A 275 36.65 6.03 93.33
#